data_AF-A0A832ZD66-F1
#
_entry.id   AF-A0A832ZD66-F1
#
_cell.length_a   1.000
_cell.length_b   1.000
_cell.length_c   1.000
_cell.angle_alpha   90.00
_cell.angle_beta   90.00
_cell.angle_gamma   90.00
#
_symmetry.space_group_name_H-M   'P 1'
#
loop_
_entity.id
_entity.type
_entity.pdbx_description
1 polymer ?
#
loop_
_entity_poly.entity_id
_entity_poly.type
_entity_poly.pdbx_seq_one_letter_code
_entity_poly.pdbx_strand_id
1 'polypeptide(L)'
;QELSLLANHTVRVAFVPHAVSAIRGSLATVHAWLNENVDEKTIAKAFASLYAKEPFIRIVRSGLLKYPDPKYVVGSNFADVGFAVDKRVNRVATFAAIDNLGKGSAGQAVQDMNIMLGFEETLGLLVPPLKPV
;
A
#
# COMPACT_ATOMS: atom_id res chain seq x y z
N GLN A 1 1.80 -5.17 -16.06
CA GLN A 1 1.61 -3.94 -16.87
C GLN A 1 2.01 -2.71 -16.08
N GLU A 2 1.24 -2.32 -15.06
CA GLU A 2 1.47 -1.08 -14.28
C GLU A 2 2.90 -0.87 -13.77
N LEU A 3 3.53 -1.91 -13.20
CA LEU A 3 4.93 -1.81 -12.75
C LEU A 3 5.91 -1.49 -13.88
N SER A 4 5.68 -2.04 -15.08
CA SER A 4 6.54 -1.78 -16.24
C SER A 4 6.33 -0.39 -16.82
N LEU A 5 5.10 0.13 -16.75
CA LEU A 5 4.78 1.51 -17.13
C LEU A 5 5.48 2.49 -16.18
N LEU A 6 5.36 2.28 -14.86
CA LEU A 6 6.01 3.12 -13.85
C LEU A 6 7.54 3.08 -13.92
N ALA A 7 8.12 1.90 -14.20
CA ALA A 7 9.58 1.73 -14.28
C ALA A 7 10.17 2.13 -15.64
N ASN A 8 9.34 2.41 -16.65
CA ASN A 8 9.76 2.65 -18.03
C ASN A 8 10.66 1.53 -18.62
N HIS A 9 10.49 0.30 -18.16
CA HIS A 9 11.12 -0.90 -18.71
C HIS A 9 10.32 -2.15 -18.33
N THR A 10 10.55 -3.27 -18.99
CA THR A 10 9.86 -4.53 -18.64
C THR A 10 10.24 -4.97 -17.23
N VAL A 11 9.23 -5.18 -16.38
CA VAL A 11 9.36 -5.74 -15.03
C VAL A 11 8.69 -7.10 -15.01
N ARG A 12 9.46 -8.14 -14.65
CA ARG A 12 8.93 -9.49 -14.46
C ARG A 12 8.64 -9.72 -12.99
N VAL A 13 7.46 -10.28 -12.70
CA VAL A 13 7.00 -10.55 -11.34
C VAL A 13 6.65 -12.02 -11.20
N ALA A 14 7.15 -12.65 -10.14
CA ALA A 14 6.62 -13.92 -9.65
C ALA A 14 5.58 -13.60 -8.58
N PHE A 15 4.39 -14.19 -8.69
CA PHE A 15 3.27 -13.92 -7.80
C PHE A 15 2.70 -15.22 -7.24
N VAL A 16 2.57 -15.28 -5.92
CA VAL A 16 1.98 -16.42 -5.20
C VAL A 16 0.94 -15.87 -4.21
N PRO A 17 -0.36 -16.02 -4.51
CA PRO A 17 -1.41 -15.66 -3.57
C PRO A 17 -1.55 -16.72 -2.48
N HIS A 18 -1.87 -16.28 -1.27
CA HIS A 18 -2.23 -17.15 -0.15
C HIS A 18 -3.58 -16.71 0.40
N ALA A 19 -4.58 -17.58 0.31
CA ALA A 19 -5.84 -17.38 1.00
C ALA A 19 -5.66 -17.74 2.48
N VAL A 20 -6.17 -16.90 3.37
CA VAL A 20 -6.14 -17.11 4.82
C VAL A 20 -7.57 -17.14 5.36
N SER A 21 -7.75 -17.63 6.59
CA SER A 21 -9.04 -17.65 7.27
C SER A 21 -9.47 -16.26 7.78
N ALA A 22 -9.50 -15.26 6.89
CA ALA A 22 -10.01 -13.92 7.14
C ALA A 22 -11.00 -13.54 6.03
N ILE A 23 -12.15 -12.96 6.40
CA ILE A 23 -13.21 -12.61 5.44
C ILE A 23 -12.81 -11.40 4.58
N ARG A 24 -12.08 -10.46 5.18
CA ARG A 24 -11.61 -9.22 4.55
C ARG A 24 -10.15 -8.97 4.89
N GLY A 25 -9.51 -8.20 4.02
CA GLY A 25 -8.14 -7.78 4.16
C GLY A 25 -7.24 -8.46 3.14
N SER A 26 -6.25 -7.73 2.65
CA SER A 26 -5.18 -8.27 1.82
C SER A 26 -3.87 -7.61 2.20
N LEU A 27 -2.81 -8.42 2.31
CA LEU A 27 -1.45 -7.99 2.54
C LEU A 27 -0.60 -8.45 1.37
N ALA A 28 -0.02 -7.50 0.64
CA ALA A 28 1.04 -7.78 -0.32
C ALA A 28 2.40 -7.60 0.36
N THR A 29 3.25 -8.63 0.28
CA THR A 29 4.67 -8.55 0.62
C THR A 29 5.46 -8.71 -0.67
N VAL A 30 6.21 -7.68 -1.05
CA VAL A 30 6.98 -7.65 -2.30
C VAL A 30 8.45 -7.55 -1.97
N HIS A 31 9.24 -8.44 -2.57
CA HIS A 31 10.69 -8.46 -2.43
C HIS A 31 11.34 -7.92 -3.69
N ALA A 32 12.22 -6.94 -3.53
CA ALA A 32 13.05 -6.40 -4.60
C ALA A 32 14.50 -6.28 -4.12
N TRP A 33 15.45 -6.44 -5.04
CA TRP A 33 16.87 -6.24 -4.78
C TRP A 33 17.28 -4.87 -5.31
N LEU A 34 18.06 -4.16 -4.51
CA LEU A 34 18.56 -2.84 -4.86
C LEU A 34 19.77 -2.99 -5.78
N ASN A 35 19.86 -2.16 -6.82
CA ASN A 35 20.99 -2.16 -7.75
C ASN A 35 22.28 -1.63 -7.10
N GLU A 36 22.11 -0.80 -6.07
CA GLU A 36 23.18 -0.20 -5.30
C GLU A 36 22.81 -0.23 -3.81
N ASN A 37 23.76 0.11 -2.95
CA ASN A 37 23.51 0.18 -1.51
C ASN A 37 22.79 1.50 -1.18
N VAL A 38 21.47 1.45 -1.12
CA VAL A 38 20.63 2.60 -0.81
C VAL A 38 20.36 2.68 0.70
N ASP A 39 20.50 3.85 1.28
CA ASP A 39 20.19 4.04 2.69
C ASP A 39 18.67 4.01 2.95
N GLU A 40 18.29 3.63 4.17
CA GLU A 40 16.87 3.54 4.54
C GLU A 40 16.17 4.92 4.47
N LYS A 41 16.94 5.99 4.69
CA LYS A 41 16.44 7.36 4.67
C LYS A 41 16.06 7.82 3.26
N THR A 42 16.72 7.30 2.23
CA THR A 42 16.40 7.59 0.82
C THR A 42 15.13 6.87 0.42
N ILE A 43 14.98 5.59 0.79
CA ILE A 43 13.73 4.85 0.55
C ILE A 43 12.56 5.51 1.28
N ALA A 44 12.78 5.93 2.53
CA ALA A 44 11.83 6.69 3.32
C ALA A 44 11.36 7.97 2.63
N LYS A 45 12.31 8.77 2.14
CA LYS A 45 12.03 10.00 1.40
C LYS A 45 11.27 9.70 0.11
N ALA A 46 11.63 8.64 -0.61
CA ALA A 46 10.92 8.23 -1.82
C ALA A 46 9.44 7.94 -1.54
N PHE A 47 9.13 7.12 -0.52
CA PHE A 47 7.74 6.86 -0.08
C PHE A 47 7.02 8.14 0.31
N ALA A 48 7.64 8.98 1.15
CA ALA A 48 7.02 10.23 1.61
C ALA A 48 6.76 11.20 0.45
N SER A 49 7.68 11.29 -0.51
CA SER A 49 7.53 12.17 -1.67
C SER A 49 6.46 11.69 -2.63
N LEU A 50 6.40 10.37 -2.87
CA LEU A 50 5.45 9.77 -3.81
C LEU A 50 4.01 9.93 -3.31
N TYR A 51 3.79 9.71 -2.01
CA TYR A 51 2.47 9.70 -1.41
C TYR A 51 2.11 10.99 -0.66
N ALA A 52 2.89 12.06 -0.81
CA ALA A 52 2.75 13.30 -0.04
C ALA A 52 1.35 13.94 -0.10
N LYS A 53 0.64 13.72 -1.20
CA LYS A 53 -0.68 14.31 -1.46
C LYS A 53 -1.81 13.29 -1.54
N GLU A 54 -1.51 12.03 -1.25
CA GLU A 54 -2.46 10.93 -1.42
C GLU A 54 -3.31 10.76 -0.16
N PRO A 55 -4.62 11.08 -0.20
CA PRO A 55 -5.45 11.12 1.00
C PRO A 55 -5.70 9.73 1.61
N PHE A 56 -5.59 8.68 0.80
CA PHE A 56 -5.87 7.30 1.20
C PHE A 56 -4.61 6.47 1.48
N ILE A 57 -3.41 7.04 1.35
CA ILE A 57 -2.16 6.31 1.61
C ILE A 57 -1.62 6.69 2.98
N ARG A 58 -1.36 5.69 3.83
CA ARG A 58 -0.72 5.88 5.13
C ARG A 58 0.62 5.14 5.18
N ILE A 59 1.69 5.87 5.45
CA ILE A 59 3.03 5.27 5.55
C ILE A 59 3.25 4.77 6.99
N VAL A 60 3.23 3.45 7.18
CA VAL A 60 3.44 2.80 8.48
C VAL A 60 4.93 2.59 8.71
N ARG A 61 5.54 3.45 9.56
CA ARG A 61 6.98 3.40 9.88
C ARG A 61 7.34 3.60 11.34
N SER A 62 6.38 3.97 12.19
CA SER A 62 6.63 4.26 13.61
C SER A 62 5.36 4.10 14.43
N GLY A 63 5.49 3.64 15.68
CA GLY A 63 4.39 3.53 16.64
C GLY A 63 4.06 2.07 16.99
N LEU A 64 2.81 1.83 17.39
CA LEU A 64 2.34 0.53 17.86
C LEU A 64 2.48 -0.58 16.80
N LEU A 65 2.35 -0.21 15.53
CA LEU A 65 2.52 -1.09 14.38
C LEU A 65 3.82 -0.77 13.67
N LYS A 66 4.64 -1.80 13.48
CA LYS A 66 5.92 -1.69 12.77
C LYS A 66 5.75 -1.81 11.25
N TYR A 67 4.70 -2.50 10.79
CA TYR A 67 4.39 -2.75 9.38
C TYR A 67 2.87 -2.68 9.14
N PRO A 68 2.44 -2.49 7.89
CA PRO A 68 1.03 -2.61 7.51
C PRO A 68 0.42 -3.94 7.97
N ASP A 69 -0.78 -3.88 8.54
CA ASP A 69 -1.58 -5.04 8.94
C ASP A 69 -3.01 -4.84 8.41
N PRO A 70 -3.54 -5.77 7.59
CA PRO A 70 -4.89 -5.66 7.02
C PRO A 70 -6.00 -5.40 8.04
N LYS A 71 -5.85 -5.88 9.28
CA LYS A 71 -6.83 -5.65 10.35
C LYS A 71 -7.08 -4.16 10.62
N TYR A 72 -6.11 -3.30 10.33
CA TYR A 72 -6.16 -1.86 10.59
C TYR A 72 -6.66 -1.02 9.42
N VAL A 73 -7.08 -1.67 8.33
CA VAL A 73 -7.67 -1.03 7.14
C VAL A 73 -9.04 -1.59 6.77
N VAL A 74 -9.47 -2.72 7.36
CA VAL A 74 -10.81 -3.29 7.15
C VAL A 74 -11.91 -2.27 7.42
N GLY A 75 -12.86 -2.20 6.49
CA GLY A 75 -14.00 -1.27 6.51
C GLY A 75 -13.69 0.13 6.01
N SER A 76 -12.45 0.42 5.59
CA SER A 76 -12.02 1.74 5.14
C SER A 76 -11.54 1.74 3.68
N ASN A 77 -11.33 2.93 3.14
CA ASN A 77 -10.69 3.13 1.84
C ASN A 77 -9.17 3.38 1.96
N PHE A 78 -8.56 3.21 3.13
CA PHE A 78 -7.12 3.41 3.31
C PHE A 78 -6.29 2.22 2.79
N ALA A 79 -5.10 2.55 2.27
CA ALA A 79 -4.03 1.62 2.00
C ALA A 79 -2.82 1.96 2.88
N ASP A 80 -2.43 1.00 3.71
CA ASP A 80 -1.26 1.13 4.57
C ASP A 80 -0.05 0.58 3.84
N VAL A 81 0.99 1.40 3.70
CA VAL A 81 2.23 1.02 3.02
C VAL A 81 3.42 1.12 3.95
N GLY A 82 4.40 0.26 3.76
CA GLY A 82 5.62 0.25 4.56
C GLY A 82 6.72 -0.55 3.90
N PHE A 83 7.89 -0.56 4.54
CA PHE A 83 9.03 -1.32 4.02
C PHE A 83 10.01 -1.71 5.14
N ALA A 84 10.83 -2.72 4.85
CA ALA A 84 11.98 -3.14 5.64
C ALA A 84 13.18 -3.31 4.71
N VAL A 85 14.36 -2.85 5.15
CA VAL A 85 15.61 -2.99 4.40
C VAL A 85 16.48 -4.06 5.04
N ASP A 86 16.84 -5.06 4.24
CA ASP A 86 17.81 -6.08 4.61
C ASP A 86 19.14 -5.80 3.90
N LYS A 87 20.02 -5.09 4.61
CA LYS A 87 21.33 -4.68 4.07
C LYS A 87 22.27 -5.87 3.81
N ARG A 88 22.05 -7.03 4.44
CA ARG A 88 22.94 -8.19 4.30
C ARG A 88 22.87 -8.80 2.91
N VAL A 89 21.69 -8.71 2.28
CA VAL A 89 21.40 -9.25 0.95
C VAL A 89 20.94 -8.15 -0.04
N ASN A 90 21.17 -6.89 0.32
CA ASN A 90 20.76 -5.70 -0.43
C ASN A 90 19.31 -5.75 -0.96
N ARG A 91 18.37 -6.12 -0.08
CA ARG A 91 16.96 -6.34 -0.43
C ARG A 91 16.06 -5.36 0.31
N VAL A 92 15.05 -4.85 -0.38
CA VAL A 92 13.92 -4.17 0.25
C VAL A 92 12.69 -5.09 0.20
N ALA A 93 12.06 -5.28 1.36
CA ALA A 93 10.73 -5.88 1.45
C ALA A 93 9.72 -4.75 1.63
N THR A 94 8.81 -4.57 0.69
CA THR A 94 7.73 -3.58 0.79
C THR A 94 6.42 -4.27 1.11
N PHE A 95 5.57 -3.57 1.86
CA PHE A 95 4.30 -4.08 2.36
C PHE A 95 3.18 -3.13 1.94
N ALA A 96 2.03 -3.69 1.55
CA ALA A 96 0.81 -2.93 1.32
C ALA A 96 -0.38 -3.70 1.89
N ALA A 97 -1.16 -3.06 2.77
CA ALA A 97 -2.36 -3.63 3.36
C ALA A 97 -3.60 -2.82 2.96
N ILE A 98 -4.66 -3.51 2.52
CA ILE A 98 -5.95 -2.92 2.12
C ILE A 98 -7.12 -3.75 2.62
N ASP A 99 -8.32 -3.15 2.72
CA ASP A 99 -9.57 -3.91 2.61
C ASP A 99 -9.80 -4.27 1.14
N ASN A 100 -9.86 -5.56 0.82
CA ASN A 100 -10.05 -6.05 -0.55
C ASN A 100 -11.42 -5.73 -1.16
N LEU A 101 -12.44 -5.51 -0.33
CA LEU A 101 -13.78 -5.10 -0.79
C LEU A 101 -13.93 -3.57 -0.77
N GLY A 102 -13.22 -2.88 0.13
CA GLY A 102 -13.12 -1.43 0.20
C GLY A 102 -12.14 -0.88 -0.85
N LYS A 103 -10.96 -0.45 -0.40
CA LYS A 103 -9.89 0.09 -1.27
C LYS A 103 -9.46 -0.85 -2.40
N GLY A 104 -9.65 -2.16 -2.25
CA GLY A 104 -9.37 -3.13 -3.32
C GLY A 104 -10.45 -3.26 -4.39
N SER A 105 -11.64 -2.67 -4.19
CA SER A 105 -12.76 -2.80 -5.11
C SER A 105 -13.72 -1.61 -5.04
N ALA A 106 -14.82 -1.69 -4.28
CA ALA A 106 -15.92 -0.72 -4.35
C ALA A 106 -15.52 0.69 -3.90
N GLY A 107 -14.65 0.80 -2.88
CA GLY A 107 -14.14 2.09 -2.42
C GLY A 107 -13.28 2.78 -3.47
N GLN A 108 -12.44 2.02 -4.18
CA GLN A 108 -11.67 2.54 -5.31
C GLN A 108 -12.59 2.98 -6.46
N ALA A 109 -13.64 2.22 -6.78
CA ALA A 109 -14.58 2.60 -7.84
C ALA A 109 -15.32 3.91 -7.52
N VAL A 110 -15.71 4.13 -6.26
CA VAL A 110 -16.31 5.40 -5.81
C VAL A 110 -15.28 6.53 -5.85
N GLN A 111 -14.03 6.26 -5.47
CA GLN A 111 -12.94 7.24 -5.57
C GLN A 111 -12.71 7.69 -7.02
N ASP A 112 -12.67 6.74 -7.95
CA ASP A 112 -12.54 7.01 -9.38
C ASP A 112 -13.74 7.81 -9.89
N MET A 113 -14.96 7.45 -9.48
CA MET A 113 -16.18 8.21 -9.81
C MET A 113 -16.12 9.65 -9.28
N ASN A 114 -15.66 9.87 -8.05
CA ASN A 114 -15.52 11.20 -7.48
C ASN A 114 -14.60 12.06 -8.35
N ILE A 115 -13.43 11.53 -8.74
CA ILE A 115 -12.48 12.22 -9.61
C ILE A 115 -13.13 12.52 -10.98
N MET A 116 -13.76 11.53 -11.61
CA MET A 116 -14.38 11.67 -12.93
C MET A 116 -15.50 12.71 -12.97
N LEU A 117 -16.26 12.85 -11.89
CA LEU A 117 -17.38 13.80 -11.78
C LEU A 117 -16.97 15.16 -11.20
N GLY A 118 -15.69 15.35 -10.86
CA GLY A 118 -15.17 16.60 -10.29
C GLY A 118 -15.55 16.81 -8.82
N PHE A 119 -15.93 15.76 -8.10
CA PHE A 119 -16.09 15.80 -6.65
C PHE A 119 -14.74 15.68 -5.93
N GLU A 120 -14.73 15.99 -4.63
CA GLU A 120 -13.58 15.66 -3.80
C GLU A 120 -13.34 14.14 -3.81
N GLU A 121 -12.11 13.73 -4.09
CA GLU A 121 -11.71 12.32 -4.15
C GLU A 121 -12.16 11.54 -2.89
N THR A 122 -12.18 12.21 -1.74
CA THR A 122 -12.50 11.64 -0.43
C THR A 122 -13.99 11.56 -0.11
N LEU A 123 -14.85 12.11 -0.95
CA LEU A 123 -16.28 12.22 -0.71
C LEU A 123 -16.91 10.84 -0.48
N GLY A 124 -17.50 10.64 0.70
CA GLY A 124 -18.13 9.37 1.11
C GLY A 124 -17.18 8.25 1.51
N LEU A 125 -15.86 8.50 1.56
CA LEU A 125 -14.83 7.45 1.72
C LEU A 125 -13.94 7.60 2.96
N LEU A 126 -14.15 8.64 3.77
CA LEU A 126 -13.38 8.89 5.01
C LEU A 126 -13.87 8.08 6.23
N VAL A 127 -14.57 6.97 5.99
CA VAL A 127 -14.97 6.07 7.08
C VAL A 127 -13.71 5.48 7.72
N PRO A 128 -13.49 5.67 9.03
CA PRO A 128 -12.31 5.12 9.69
C PRO A 128 -12.40 3.59 9.77
N PRO A 129 -11.26 2.88 9.80
CA PRO A 129 -11.24 1.44 10.03
C PRO A 129 -11.91 1.07 11.36
N LEU A 130 -12.60 -0.08 11.39
CA LEU A 130 -13.26 -0.58 12.60
C LEU A 130 -12.22 -0.99 13.67
N LYS A 131 -12.49 -0.71 14.95
CA LYS A 131 -11.67 -1.15 16.10
C LYS A 131 -12.52 -1.39 17.36
N PRO A 132 -12.26 -2.47 18.14
CA PRO A 132 -11.48 -3.66 17.76
C PRO A 132 -12.22 -4.48 16.70
N VAL A 133 -11.47 -5.27 15.91
CA VAL A 133 -12.01 -6.24 14.94
C VAL A 133 -11.88 -7.64 15.51
#